data_AF-A0A4Y8IFC7-F1
#
_entry.id   AF-A0A4Y8IFC7-F1
#
_cell.length_a   1.000
_cell.length_b   1.000
_cell.length_c   1.000
_cell.angle_alpha   90.00
_cell.angle_beta   90.00
_cell.angle_gamma   90.00
#
_symmetry.space_group_name_H-M   'P 1'
#
loop_
_entity.id
_entity.type
_entity.pdbx_description
1 polymer ?
#
loop_
_entity_poly.entity_id
_entity_poly.type
_entity_poly.pdbx_seq_one_letter_code
_entity_poly.pdbx_strand_id
1 'polypeptide(L)'
;MKNRQINILVVSLAILLYHSAAQAQYHSFGRNKIQYTDFEWQVLSTEHFDIYYYPEMEELALIGAQAAEESYKILQNKYNH
;
A
#
# COMPACT_ATOMS: atom_id res chain seq x y z
N MET A 1 -38.47 -18.48 -47.04
CA MET A 1 -38.15 -18.83 -45.63
C MET A 1 -36.68 -19.23 -45.41
N LYS A 2 -36.06 -20.04 -46.29
CA LYS A 2 -34.67 -20.52 -46.18
C LYS A 2 -33.61 -19.41 -46.10
N ASN A 3 -33.72 -18.36 -46.91
CA ASN A 3 -32.76 -17.23 -46.93
C ASN A 3 -32.80 -16.39 -45.65
N ARG A 4 -33.98 -16.29 -45.00
CA ARG A 4 -34.14 -15.59 -43.73
C ARG A 4 -33.38 -16.31 -42.61
N GLN A 5 -33.43 -17.64 -42.60
CA GLN A 5 -32.71 -18.45 -41.60
C GLN A 5 -31.20 -18.38 -41.80
N ILE A 6 -30.73 -18.36 -43.05
CA ILE A 6 -29.30 -18.19 -43.37
C ILE A 6 -28.80 -16.82 -42.90
N ASN A 7 -29.56 -15.75 -43.17
CA ASN A 7 -29.18 -14.41 -42.72
C ASN A 7 -29.12 -14.31 -41.19
N ILE A 8 -30.05 -14.95 -40.48
CA ILE A 8 -30.03 -15.00 -39.01
C ILE A 8 -28.76 -15.72 -38.52
N LEU A 9 -28.43 -16.87 -39.09
CA LEU A 9 -27.22 -17.62 -38.73
C LEU A 9 -25.94 -16.82 -38.99
N VAL A 10 -25.86 -16.12 -40.12
CA VAL A 10 -24.70 -15.27 -40.46
C VAL A 10 -24.56 -14.11 -39.47
N VAL A 11 -25.67 -13.45 -39.10
CA VAL A 11 -25.66 -12.36 -38.12
C VAL A 11 -25.27 -12.88 -36.73
N SER A 12 -25.82 -14.02 -36.30
CA SER A 12 -25.46 -14.63 -35.01
C SER A 12 -23.98 -15.01 -34.97
N LEU A 13 -23.43 -15.55 -36.06
CA LEU A 13 -22.00 -15.88 -36.15
C LEU A 13 -21.12 -14.62 -36.12
N ALA A 14 -21.53 -13.55 -36.81
CA ALA A 14 -20.81 -12.29 -36.79
C ALA A 14 -20.77 -11.66 -35.38
N ILE A 15 -21.87 -11.74 -34.63
CA ILE A 15 -21.95 -11.26 -33.24
C ILE A 15 -21.01 -12.06 -32.32
N LEU A 16 -20.98 -13.39 -32.47
CA LEU A 16 -20.09 -14.25 -31.69
C LEU A 16 -18.60 -13.96 -31.97
N LEU A 17 -18.24 -13.71 -33.23
CA LEU A 17 -16.88 -13.35 -33.61
C LEU A 17 -16.46 -11.95 -33.13
N TYR A 18 -17.41 -11.03 -32.92
CA TYR A 18 -17.14 -9.68 -32.41
C TYR A 18 -16.88 -9.63 -30.89
N HIS A 19 -17.16 -10.71 -30.16
CA HIS A 19 -17.05 -10.76 -28.69
C HIS A 19 -15.60 -10.80 -28.18
N SER A 20 -14.62 -11.14 -29.01
CA SER A 20 -13.21 -11.26 -28.61
C SER A 20 -12.50 -9.92 -28.33
N ALA A 21 -13.15 -8.79 -28.59
CA ALA A 21 -12.60 -7.45 -28.36
C ALA A 21 -12.92 -6.86 -26.96
N ALA A 22 -13.65 -7.59 -26.11
CA ALA A 22 -14.02 -7.15 -24.76
C ALA A 22 -12.82 -7.21 -23.78
N GLN A 23 -11.85 -6.32 -23.92
CA GLN A 23 -10.65 -6.23 -23.07
C GLN A 23 -10.94 -5.79 -21.62
N ALA A 24 -12.15 -5.30 -21.33
CA ALA A 24 -12.52 -4.78 -20.01
C ALA A 24 -12.68 -5.86 -18.91
N GLN A 25 -12.80 -7.14 -19.29
CA GLN A 25 -12.99 -8.25 -18.35
C GLN A 25 -11.68 -8.77 -17.73
N TYR A 26 -10.52 -8.31 -18.22
CA TYR A 26 -9.20 -8.84 -17.84
C TYR A 26 -8.38 -7.91 -16.94
N HIS A 27 -8.93 -6.78 -16.48
CA HIS A 27 -8.22 -5.92 -15.53
C HIS A 27 -8.27 -6.53 -14.12
N SER A 28 -7.11 -6.97 -13.62
CA SER A 28 -6.95 -7.48 -12.26
C SER A 28 -7.25 -6.38 -11.24
N PHE A 29 -8.42 -6.44 -10.62
CA PHE A 29 -8.78 -5.63 -9.47
C PHE A 29 -8.28 -6.29 -8.17
N GLY A 30 -8.06 -5.50 -7.11
CA GLY A 30 -7.79 -6.05 -5.76
C GLY A 30 -6.32 -6.24 -5.38
N ARG A 31 -5.37 -5.66 -6.12
CA ARG A 31 -3.97 -5.56 -5.66
C ARG A 31 -3.75 -4.21 -5.01
N ASN A 32 -3.17 -4.20 -3.81
CA ASN A 32 -2.69 -2.97 -3.20
C ASN A 32 -1.67 -2.31 -4.13
N LYS A 33 -1.87 -1.02 -4.42
CA LYS A 33 -0.89 -0.22 -5.16
C LYS A 33 0.29 0.02 -4.23
N ILE A 34 1.36 -0.76 -4.40
CA ILE A 34 2.63 -0.52 -3.71
C ILE A 34 3.21 0.75 -4.34
N GLN A 35 3.15 1.86 -3.60
CA GLN A 35 3.92 3.05 -3.96
C GLN A 35 5.32 2.85 -3.41
N TYR A 36 6.28 2.74 -4.33
CA TYR A 36 7.69 2.82 -3.98
C TYR A 36 8.00 4.29 -3.71
N THR A 37 8.33 4.60 -2.47
CA THR A 37 8.82 5.90 -2.04
C THR A 37 10.23 5.69 -1.51
N ASP A 38 11.15 6.58 -1.88
CA ASP A 38 12.48 6.59 -1.29
C ASP A 38 12.36 7.12 0.14
N PHE A 39 12.68 6.26 1.09
CA PHE A 39 12.57 6.54 2.51
C PHE A 39 13.94 6.96 3.05
N GLU A 40 14.13 8.25 3.34
CA GLU A 40 15.39 8.80 3.86
C GLU A 40 15.46 8.77 5.40
N TRP A 41 15.20 7.61 5.99
CA TRP A 41 15.13 7.50 7.45
C TRP A 41 16.49 7.74 8.09
N GLN A 42 16.50 8.50 9.18
CA GLN A 42 17.63 8.70 10.08
C GLN A 42 17.37 7.97 11.40
N VAL A 43 18.44 7.68 12.13
CA VAL A 43 18.37 7.05 13.45
C VAL A 43 18.97 7.99 14.49
N LEU A 44 18.19 8.30 15.51
CA LEU A 44 18.63 8.97 16.73
C LEU A 44 18.70 7.93 17.85
N SER A 45 19.91 7.58 18.26
CA SER A 45 20.15 6.63 19.35
C SER A 45 20.33 7.35 20.68
N THR A 46 19.68 6.83 21.73
CA THR A 46 19.84 7.23 23.13
C THR A 46 20.45 6.06 23.93
N GLU A 47 20.44 6.14 25.26
CA GLU A 47 20.93 5.05 26.10
C GLU A 47 20.04 3.80 26.00
N HIS A 48 18.71 3.98 25.89
CA HIS A 48 17.74 2.89 25.91
C HIS A 48 16.90 2.74 24.64
N PHE A 49 16.95 3.69 23.70
CA PHE A 49 16.06 3.71 22.54
C PHE A 49 16.79 4.09 21.24
N ASP A 50 16.35 3.49 20.13
CA ASP A 50 16.65 3.95 18.77
C ASP A 50 15.37 4.52 18.15
N ILE A 51 15.42 5.79 17.75
CA ILE A 51 14.29 6.51 17.18
C ILE A 51 14.54 6.74 15.69
N TYR A 52 13.67 6.15 14.88
CA TYR A 52 13.68 6.28 13.44
C TYR A 52 12.79 7.45 13.04
N TYR A 53 13.34 8.39 12.28
CA TYR A 53 12.64 9.62 11.91
C TYR A 53 13.02 10.09 10.50
N TYR A 54 12.16 10.89 9.90
CA TYR A 54 12.51 11.62 8.67
C TYR A 54 13.25 12.91 9.02
N PRO A 55 14.18 13.40 8.19
CA PRO A 55 14.98 14.60 8.48
C PRO A 55 14.14 15.82 8.90
N GLU A 56 12.97 16.03 8.30
CA GLU A 56 12.07 17.14 8.60
C GLU A 56 11.44 17.06 10.01
N MET A 57 11.56 15.90 10.67
CA MET A 57 11.00 15.58 11.98
C MET A 57 12.07 15.52 13.07
N GLU A 58 13.30 15.97 12.80
CA GLU A 58 14.42 15.90 13.76
C GLU A 58 14.08 16.53 15.12
N GLU A 59 13.47 17.71 15.13
CA GLU A 59 13.08 18.39 16.36
C GLU A 59 12.10 17.55 17.19
N LEU A 60 11.11 16.95 16.52
CA LEU A 60 10.13 16.08 17.19
C LEU A 60 10.76 14.78 17.66
N ALA A 61 11.72 14.23 16.91
CA ALA A 61 12.47 13.04 17.30
C ALA A 61 13.29 13.30 18.57
N LEU A 62 13.95 14.46 18.68
CA LEU A 62 14.69 14.86 19.87
C LEU A 62 13.79 15.03 21.10
N ILE A 63 12.62 15.67 20.94
CA ILE A 63 11.64 15.82 22.03
C ILE A 63 11.14 14.44 22.48
N GLY A 64 10.81 13.57 21.52
CA GLY A 64 10.37 12.20 21.80
C GLY A 64 11.45 11.37 22.51
N ALA A 65 12.71 11.52 22.11
CA ALA A 65 13.86 10.88 22.72
C ALA A 65 14.01 11.24 24.20
N GLN A 66 13.94 12.53 24.51
CA GLN A 66 14.02 13.01 25.88
C GLN A 66 12.86 12.46 26.72
N ALA A 67 11.62 12.54 26.22
CA ALA A 67 10.45 12.05 26.92
C ALA A 67 10.50 10.53 27.17
N ALA A 68 11.03 9.76 26.22
CA ALA A 68 11.21 8.32 26.34
C ALA A 68 12.21 7.96 27.44
N GLU A 69 13.37 8.64 27.49
CA GLU A 69 14.40 8.43 28.52
C GLU A 69 13.93 8.83 29.92
N GLU A 70 13.23 9.97 30.04
CA GLU A 70 12.62 10.38 31.31
C GLU A 70 11.61 9.34 31.81
N SER A 71 10.75 8.86 30.91
CA SER A 71 9.77 7.82 31.23
C SER A 71 10.45 6.50 31.62
N TYR A 72 11.51 6.12 30.92
CA TYR A 72 12.29 4.92 31.24
C TYR A 72 12.83 4.99 32.67
N LYS A 73 13.47 6.10 33.06
CA LYS A 73 13.99 6.30 34.43
C LYS A 73 12.90 6.18 35.49
N ILE A 74 11.71 6.75 35.24
CA ILE A 74 10.58 6.66 36.16
C ILE A 74 10.13 5.21 36.33
N LEU A 75 9.94 4.49 35.22
CA LEU A 75 9.46 3.11 35.25
C LEU A 75 10.51 2.16 35.83
N GLN A 76 11.78 2.34 35.49
CA GLN A 76 12.89 1.58 36.05
C GLN A 76 12.89 1.67 37.58
N ASN A 77 12.79 2.89 38.13
CA ASN A 77 12.72 3.09 39.58
C ASN A 77 11.47 2.46 40.21
N LYS A 78 10.33 2.52 39.52
CA LYS A 78 9.06 1.96 40.01
C LYS A 78 9.06 0.44 40.06
N TYR A 79 9.69 -0.23 39.10
CA TYR A 79 9.60 -1.69 38.93
C TYR A 79 10.83 -2.46 39.43
N ASN A 80 11.96 -1.80 39.74
CA ASN A 80 13.14 -2.45 40.32
C ASN A 80 13.05 -2.65 41.85
N HIS A 81 11.88 -3.08 42.36
CA HIS A 81 11.73 -3.54 43.74
C HIS A 81 11.97 -5.05 43.85
#